data_AF-A0A0D3H247-F1
#
_entry.id   AF-A0A0D3H247-F1
#
_cell.length_a   1.000
_cell.length_b   1.000
_cell.length_c   1.000
_cell.angle_alpha   90.00
_cell.angle_beta   90.00
_cell.angle_gamma   90.00
#
_symmetry.space_group_name_H-M   'P 1'
#
loop_
_entity.id
_entity.type
_entity.pdbx_description
1 polymer ?
#
loop_
_entity_poly.entity_id
_entity_poly.type
_entity_poly.pdbx_seq_one_letter_code
_entity_poly.pdbx_strand_id
1 'polypeptide(L)'
;MVDHLNGSDGVFFSIGGETFHVHRALLAARSPVFQALLLGSTVEAAACTITLNDIEPATFEALLHFMYTSDFPPAGAHSSSSTSPDSSDANTDMLHRLLAAAHEYKLDGLKLMCARKLEERLSVETVARTLGYAEMCGCSELKI
;
A
#
# COMPACT_ATOMS: atom_id res chain seq x y z
N MET A 1 -26.49 4.70 -23.41
CA MET A 1 -26.87 4.26 -22.05
C MET A 1 -25.56 4.15 -21.28
N VAL A 2 -25.11 5.28 -20.73
CA VAL A 2 -23.93 5.32 -19.86
C VAL A 2 -24.49 5.26 -18.45
N ASP A 3 -24.30 4.11 -17.80
CA ASP A 3 -24.81 3.88 -16.47
C ASP A 3 -24.34 4.99 -15.54
N HIS A 4 -25.32 5.53 -14.81
CA HIS A 4 -25.12 6.55 -13.82
C HIS A 4 -24.07 6.06 -12.82
N LEU A 5 -22.93 6.75 -12.75
CA LEU A 5 -21.98 6.72 -11.63
C LEU A 5 -22.62 7.36 -10.37
N ASN A 6 -23.87 7.00 -10.07
CA ASN A 6 -24.61 7.43 -8.89
C ASN A 6 -24.79 6.22 -7.98
N GLY A 7 -23.68 5.76 -7.39
CA GLY A 7 -23.66 4.67 -6.43
C GLY A 7 -22.98 5.12 -5.15
N SER A 8 -23.79 5.55 -4.19
CA SER A 8 -23.40 5.75 -2.80
C SER A 8 -23.05 4.38 -2.17
N ASP A 9 -21.93 3.79 -2.57
CA ASP A 9 -21.47 2.48 -2.09
C ASP A 9 -20.08 2.63 -1.46
N GLY A 10 -20.05 3.43 -0.40
CA GLY A 10 -18.90 3.55 0.48
C GLY A 10 -18.77 2.31 1.36
N VAL A 11 -17.54 1.93 1.68
CA VAL A 11 -17.23 0.86 2.64
C VAL A 11 -16.36 1.45 3.74
N PHE A 12 -16.55 0.95 4.95
CA PHE A 12 -15.72 1.30 6.10
C PHE A 12 -14.68 0.21 6.34
N PHE A 13 -13.41 0.59 6.48
CA PHE A 13 -12.37 -0.31 6.94
C PHE A 13 -12.02 0.01 8.39
N SER A 14 -12.12 -0.99 9.28
CA SER A 14 -11.69 -0.90 10.67
C SER A 14 -10.30 -1.51 10.81
N ILE A 15 -9.31 -0.70 11.19
CA ILE A 15 -7.89 -1.09 11.22
C ILE A 15 -7.24 -0.47 12.45
N GLY A 16 -6.71 -1.29 13.35
CA GLY A 16 -6.03 -0.80 14.55
C GLY A 16 -6.88 0.10 15.47
N GLY A 17 -8.21 0.03 15.37
CA GLY A 17 -9.14 0.92 16.09
C GLY A 17 -9.51 2.21 15.33
N GLU A 18 -8.90 2.47 14.17
CA GLU A 18 -9.24 3.56 13.26
C GLU A 18 -10.24 3.10 12.20
N THR A 19 -11.07 4.02 11.72
CA THR A 19 -12.08 3.73 10.68
C THR A 19 -11.86 4.59 9.45
N PHE A 20 -11.66 3.95 8.30
CA PHE A 20 -11.44 4.60 7.01
C PHE A 20 -12.68 4.44 6.12
N HIS A 21 -13.26 5.55 5.68
CA HIS A 21 -14.36 5.53 4.72
C HIS A 21 -13.83 5.68 3.30
N VAL A 22 -14.11 4.70 2.43
CA VAL A 22 -13.54 4.64 1.08
C VAL A 22 -14.55 4.17 0.04
N HIS A 23 -14.29 4.49 -1.22
CA HIS A 23 -15.15 4.13 -2.33
C HIS A 23 -14.83 2.71 -2.83
N ARG A 24 -15.80 1.80 -2.76
CA ARG A 24 -15.60 0.40 -3.16
C ARG A 24 -15.12 0.27 -4.61
N ALA A 25 -15.78 0.99 -5.52
CA ALA A 25 -15.46 0.96 -6.94
C ALA A 25 -14.02 1.41 -7.23
N LEU A 26 -13.52 2.41 -6.49
CA LEU A 26 -12.14 2.88 -6.65
C LEU A 26 -11.14 1.81 -6.21
N LEU A 27 -11.34 1.23 -5.02
CA LEU A 27 -10.44 0.21 -4.51
C LEU A 27 -10.41 -1.03 -5.40
N ALA A 28 -11.60 -1.49 -5.81
CA ALA A 28 -11.76 -2.62 -6.72
C ALA A 28 -11.11 -2.39 -8.10
N ALA A 29 -11.15 -1.16 -8.63
CA ALA A 29 -10.52 -0.84 -9.91
C ALA A 29 -8.99 -0.80 -9.82
N ARG A 30 -8.42 -0.49 -8.65
CA ARG A 30 -6.99 -0.28 -8.47
C ARG A 30 -6.24 -1.50 -7.92
N SER A 31 -6.95 -2.45 -7.31
CA SER A 31 -6.37 -3.65 -6.72
C SER A 31 -7.24 -4.87 -7.00
N PRO A 32 -6.69 -5.91 -7.64
CA PRO A 32 -7.39 -7.19 -7.80
C PRO A 32 -7.77 -7.85 -6.47
N VAL A 33 -7.02 -7.58 -5.40
CA VAL A 33 -7.31 -8.11 -4.05
C VAL A 33 -8.55 -7.44 -3.48
N PHE A 34 -8.62 -6.10 -3.54
CA PHE A 34 -9.84 -5.39 -3.15
C PHE A 34 -11.01 -5.68 -4.09
N GLN A 35 -10.75 -5.94 -5.37
CA GLN A 35 -11.80 -6.36 -6.30
C GLN A 35 -12.44 -7.66 -5.86
N ALA A 36 -11.63 -8.67 -5.52
CA ALA A 36 -12.13 -9.94 -5.02
C ALA A 36 -12.82 -9.79 -3.65
N LEU A 37 -12.29 -8.96 -2.77
CA LEU A 37 -12.83 -8.71 -1.43
C LEU A 37 -14.18 -7.97 -1.46
N LEU A 38 -14.31 -6.97 -2.33
CA LEU A 38 -15.45 -6.03 -2.33
C LEU A 38 -16.51 -6.38 -3.37
N LEU A 39 -16.15 -7.05 -4.46
CA LEU A 39 -17.07 -7.42 -5.54
C LEU A 39 -17.20 -8.94 -5.71
N GLY A 40 -16.54 -9.72 -4.85
CA GLY A 40 -16.71 -11.16 -4.78
C GLY A 40 -18.07 -11.56 -4.20
N SER A 41 -18.34 -12.87 -4.18
CA SER A 41 -19.52 -13.44 -3.54
C SER A 41 -19.28 -13.78 -2.06
N THR A 42 -18.43 -13.00 -1.37
CA THR A 42 -18.03 -13.26 0.02
C THR A 42 -18.88 -12.44 1.01
N VAL A 43 -18.84 -12.81 2.28
CA VAL A 43 -19.61 -12.11 3.34
C VAL A 43 -19.13 -10.66 3.49
N GLU A 44 -17.84 -10.43 3.28
CA GLU A 44 -17.20 -9.12 3.29
C GLU A 44 -17.69 -8.23 2.15
N ALA A 45 -17.98 -8.81 0.98
CA ALA A 45 -18.57 -8.07 -0.13
C ALA A 45 -20.00 -7.61 0.19
N ALA A 46 -20.74 -8.35 1.01
CA ALA A 46 -22.06 -7.93 1.50
C ALA A 46 -21.99 -6.99 2.72
N ALA A 47 -20.81 -6.79 3.32
CA ALA A 47 -20.63 -5.99 4.52
C ALA A 47 -20.41 -4.50 4.20
N CYS A 48 -21.00 -3.63 5.03
CA CYS A 48 -20.71 -2.20 5.03
C CYS A 48 -19.38 -1.86 5.72
N THR A 49 -18.90 -2.75 6.60
CA THR A 49 -17.66 -2.57 7.37
C THR A 49 -16.80 -3.82 7.31
N ILE A 50 -15.53 -3.67 6.97
CA ILE A 50 -14.53 -4.74 6.86
C ILE A 50 -13.42 -4.46 7.86
N THR A 51 -13.02 -5.46 8.63
CA THR A 51 -11.91 -5.33 9.59
C THR A 51 -10.65 -5.95 9.01
N LEU A 52 -9.54 -5.20 9.00
CA LEU A 52 -8.21 -5.70 8.61
C LEU A 52 -7.28 -5.63 9.82
N ASN A 53 -6.68 -6.76 10.19
CA ASN A 53 -5.80 -6.87 11.35
C ASN A 53 -4.31 -6.97 10.95
N ASP A 54 -4.03 -7.36 9.70
CA ASP A 54 -2.68 -7.64 9.22
C ASP A 54 -1.96 -6.41 8.65
N ILE A 55 -2.61 -5.23 8.71
CA ILE A 55 -2.06 -3.97 8.22
C ILE A 55 -2.17 -2.89 9.30
N GLU A 56 -1.11 -2.09 9.42
CA GLU A 56 -1.07 -0.94 10.32
C GLU A 56 -1.86 0.24 9.73
N PRO A 57 -2.59 1.04 10.54
CA PRO A 57 -3.38 2.17 10.05
C PRO A 57 -2.58 3.13 9.14
N ALA A 58 -1.37 3.49 9.55
CA ALA A 58 -0.49 4.37 8.79
C ALA A 58 -0.08 3.78 7.42
N THR A 59 0.08 2.45 7.34
CA THR A 59 0.40 1.78 6.08
C THR A 59 -0.82 1.74 5.18
N PHE A 60 -2.01 1.47 5.73
CA PHE A 60 -3.25 1.49 4.96
C PHE A 60 -3.58 2.87 4.41
N GLU A 61 -3.40 3.93 5.19
CA GLU A 61 -3.59 5.31 4.72
C GLU A 61 -2.65 5.66 3.56
N ALA A 62 -1.38 5.23 3.65
CA ALA A 62 -0.41 5.37 2.57
C ALA A 62 -0.86 4.63 1.29
N LEU A 63 -1.43 3.42 1.42
CA LEU A 63 -2.04 2.72 0.27
C LEU A 63 -3.20 3.52 -0.31
N LEU A 64 -4.11 4.02 0.52
CA LEU A 64 -5.25 4.80 0.06
C LEU A 64 -4.78 6.06 -0.68
N HIS A 65 -3.80 6.79 -0.15
CA HIS A 65 -3.25 7.95 -0.83
C HIS A 65 -2.83 7.61 -2.26
N PHE A 66 -2.05 6.53 -2.44
CA PHE A 66 -1.65 6.06 -3.76
C PHE A 66 -2.84 5.63 -4.62
N MET A 67 -3.84 4.94 -4.08
CA MET A 67 -4.99 4.50 -4.85
C MET A 67 -5.86 5.67 -5.36
N TYR A 68 -5.95 6.76 -4.60
CA TYR A 68 -6.68 7.96 -5.00
C TYR A 68 -5.88 8.89 -5.93
N THR A 69 -4.59 9.09 -5.65
CA THR A 69 -3.76 10.11 -6.34
C THR A 69 -2.85 9.51 -7.41
N SER A 70 -2.59 8.21 -7.35
CA SER A 70 -1.53 7.53 -8.12
C SER A 70 -0.12 8.08 -7.82
N ASP A 71 0.05 8.76 -6.68
CA ASP A 71 1.30 9.37 -6.26
C ASP A 71 1.77 8.79 -4.92
N PHE A 72 3.08 8.89 -4.67
CA PHE A 72 3.70 8.39 -3.47
C PHE A 72 3.22 9.19 -2.25
N PRO A 73 2.84 8.53 -1.14
CA PRO A 73 2.39 9.23 0.06
C PRO A 73 3.48 10.18 0.57
N PRO A 74 3.11 11.40 1.02
CA PRO A 74 4.09 12.35 1.54
C PRO A 74 4.86 11.71 2.70
N ALA A 75 6.19 11.75 2.62
CA ALA A 75 7.07 11.23 3.65
C ALA A 75 6.80 11.97 4.97
N GLY A 76 6.29 11.27 5.99
CA GLY A 76 6.04 11.84 7.31
C GLY A 76 4.59 12.03 7.72
N ALA A 77 3.60 11.54 6.96
CA ALA A 77 2.19 11.73 7.31
C ALA A 77 1.81 11.22 8.73
N HIS A 78 2.45 10.15 9.26
CA HIS A 78 2.13 9.60 10.59
C HIS A 78 3.31 9.01 11.36
N SER A 79 4.46 9.69 11.41
CA SER A 79 5.45 9.39 12.45
C SER A 79 5.03 10.06 13.77
N SER A 80 4.00 9.53 14.43
CA SER A 80 3.66 9.94 15.80
C SER A 80 4.52 9.27 16.87
N SER A 81 5.54 8.49 16.48
CA SER A 81 6.66 8.18 17.36
C SER A 81 7.65 9.35 17.34
N SER A 82 7.58 10.14 18.40
CA SER A 82 8.62 11.07 18.82
C SER A 82 9.93 10.31 19.08
N THR A 83 10.73 10.06 18.05
CA THR A 83 12.10 9.56 18.20
C THR A 83 12.98 10.17 17.12
N SER A 84 13.79 11.15 17.54
CA SER A 84 15.02 11.69 16.90
C SER A 84 15.13 11.68 15.35
N PRO A 85 15.32 12.85 14.71
CA PRO A 85 15.39 13.03 13.24
C PRO A 85 16.66 12.49 12.54
N ASP A 86 17.48 11.67 13.21
CA ASP A 86 18.80 11.23 12.69
C ASP A 86 18.84 9.78 12.15
N SER A 87 17.71 9.07 11.99
CA SER A 87 17.73 7.68 11.52
C SER A 87 17.23 7.54 10.07
N SER A 88 18.19 7.39 9.15
CA SER A 88 17.93 6.79 7.83
C SER A 88 17.08 5.51 7.96
N ASP A 89 17.26 4.75 9.03
CA ASP A 89 16.56 3.46 9.21
C ASP A 89 15.03 3.58 9.31
N ALA A 90 14.47 4.60 9.98
CA ALA A 90 13.02 4.72 10.17
C ALA A 90 12.24 4.92 8.85
N ASN A 91 12.77 5.74 7.94
CA ASN A 91 12.19 5.90 6.60
C ASN A 91 12.33 4.63 5.76
N THR A 92 13.39 3.84 6.00
CA THR A 92 13.61 2.56 5.30
C THR A 92 12.59 1.52 5.78
N ASP A 93 12.31 1.48 7.08
CA ASP A 93 11.32 0.60 7.66
C ASP A 93 9.89 0.94 7.19
N MET A 94 9.57 2.22 7.03
CA MET A 94 8.31 2.64 6.40
C MET A 94 8.23 2.17 4.95
N LEU A 95 9.29 2.34 4.15
CA LEU A 95 9.34 1.88 2.75
C LEU A 95 9.20 0.36 2.66
N HIS A 96 9.84 -0.40 3.55
CA HIS A 96 9.72 -1.86 3.60
C HIS A 96 8.28 -2.31 3.93
N ARG A 97 7.65 -1.69 4.94
CA ARG A 97 6.24 -1.96 5.28
C ARG A 97 5.30 -1.64 4.11
N LEU A 98 5.50 -0.48 3.47
CA LEU A 98 4.70 -0.08 2.32
C LEU A 98 4.92 -0.98 1.10
N LEU A 99 6.15 -1.45 0.88
CA LEU A 99 6.47 -2.41 -0.18
C LEU A 99 5.78 -3.77 0.05
N ALA A 100 5.80 -4.27 1.29
CA ALA A 100 5.11 -5.51 1.66
C ALA A 100 3.60 -5.40 1.41
N ALA A 101 2.99 -4.30 1.88
CA ALA A 101 1.58 -4.04 1.65
C ALA A 101 1.26 -3.85 0.16
N ALA A 102 2.07 -3.09 -0.59
CA ALA A 102 1.88 -2.93 -2.03
C ALA A 102 1.93 -4.28 -2.77
N HIS A 103 2.80 -5.20 -2.35
CA HIS A 103 2.84 -6.55 -2.90
C HIS A 103 1.58 -7.35 -2.54
N GLU A 104 1.17 -7.33 -1.28
CA GLU A 104 -0.01 -8.05 -0.78
C GLU A 104 -1.29 -7.60 -1.50
N TYR A 105 -1.50 -6.29 -1.65
CA TYR A 105 -2.65 -5.71 -2.34
C TYR A 105 -2.48 -5.60 -3.85
N LYS A 106 -1.40 -6.16 -4.42
CA LYS A 106 -1.10 -6.17 -5.87
C LYS A 106 -1.15 -4.78 -6.52
N LEU A 107 -0.50 -3.81 -5.88
CA LEU A 107 -0.36 -2.44 -6.34
C LEU A 107 1.01 -2.26 -7.03
N ASP A 108 1.13 -2.77 -8.26
CA ASP A 108 2.42 -2.85 -8.96
C ASP A 108 3.12 -1.49 -9.13
N GLY A 109 2.35 -0.42 -9.38
CA GLY A 109 2.88 0.94 -9.48
C GLY A 109 3.51 1.42 -8.17
N LEU A 110 2.87 1.14 -7.03
CA LEU A 110 3.41 1.50 -5.71
C LEU A 110 4.61 0.63 -5.35
N LYS A 111 4.57 -0.65 -5.68
CA LYS A 111 5.70 -1.58 -5.50
C LYS A 111 6.96 -1.06 -6.22
N LEU A 112 6.81 -0.61 -7.46
CA LEU A 112 7.92 -0.04 -8.25
C LEU A 112 8.45 1.26 -7.64
N MET A 113 7.57 2.14 -7.18
CA MET A 113 7.98 3.40 -6.53
C MET A 113 8.73 3.15 -5.22
N CYS A 114 8.27 2.21 -4.39
CA CYS A 114 8.95 1.80 -3.17
C CYS A 114 10.32 1.19 -3.46
N ALA A 115 10.41 0.29 -4.44
CA ALA A 115 11.66 -0.34 -4.86
C ALA A 115 12.69 0.71 -5.31
N ARG A 116 12.29 1.66 -6.16
CA ARG A 116 13.18 2.75 -6.62
C ARG A 116 13.67 3.63 -5.46
N LYS A 117 12.79 4.02 -4.54
CA LYS A 117 13.18 4.82 -3.37
C LYS A 117 14.11 4.05 -2.42
N LEU A 118 13.97 2.73 -2.32
CA LEU A 118 14.90 1.88 -1.58
C LEU A 118 16.24 1.79 -2.30
N GLU A 119 16.26 1.62 -3.62
CA GLU A 119 17.48 1.58 -4.44
C GLU A 119 18.28 2.89 -4.37
N GLU A 120 17.63 4.05 -4.50
CA GLU A 120 18.27 5.37 -4.38
C GLU A 120 18.98 5.56 -3.03
N ARG A 121 18.45 4.93 -1.97
CA ARG A 121 18.99 5.01 -0.61
C ARG A 121 20.05 3.94 -0.33
N LEU A 122 19.95 2.78 -0.98
CA LEU A 122 20.96 1.71 -0.95
C LEU A 122 22.18 2.02 -1.84
N SER A 123 22.04 2.91 -2.82
CA SER A 123 23.08 3.26 -3.80
C SER A 123 24.30 3.99 -3.22
N VAL A 124 24.28 4.41 -1.96
CA VAL A 124 25.46 5.01 -1.31
C VAL A 124 26.28 3.97 -0.53
N GLU A 125 25.73 2.81 -0.17
CA GLU A 125 26.45 1.91 0.76
C GLU A 125 26.23 0.39 0.60
N THR A 126 25.27 -0.13 -0.17
CA THR A 126 24.98 -1.59 -0.08
C THR A 126 24.40 -2.24 -1.34
N VAL A 127 25.25 -2.41 -2.37
CA VAL A 127 24.95 -3.18 -3.59
C VAL A 127 24.63 -4.66 -3.31
N ALA A 128 25.20 -5.24 -2.24
CA ALA A 128 25.06 -6.68 -1.95
C ALA A 128 23.68 -7.08 -1.40
N ARG A 129 22.96 -6.18 -0.73
CA ARG A 129 21.67 -6.49 -0.09
C ARG A 129 20.51 -6.38 -1.07
N THR A 130 20.56 -5.42 -1.99
CA THR A 130 19.57 -5.26 -3.07
C THR A 130 19.49 -6.49 -3.96
N LEU A 131 20.63 -7.16 -4.21
CA LEU A 131 20.68 -8.38 -5.00
C LEU A 131 19.88 -9.53 -4.34
N GLY A 132 19.96 -9.68 -3.02
CA GLY A 132 19.19 -10.70 -2.29
C GLY A 132 17.68 -10.42 -2.26
N TYR A 133 17.25 -9.15 -2.29
CA TYR A 133 15.83 -8.80 -2.38
C TYR A 133 15.25 -8.96 -3.78
N ALA A 134 16.05 -8.73 -4.83
CA ALA A 134 15.65 -8.95 -6.22
C ALA A 134 15.30 -10.42 -6.50
N GLU A 135 16.07 -11.35 -5.92
CA GLU A 135 15.80 -12.79 -5.97
C GLU A 135 14.54 -13.17 -5.19
N MET A 136 14.29 -12.53 -4.05
CA MET A 136 13.13 -12.83 -3.20
C MET A 136 11.79 -12.34 -3.79
N CYS A 137 11.79 -11.28 -4.61
CA CYS A 137 10.59 -10.71 -5.22
C CYS A 137 10.29 -11.19 -6.65
N GLY A 138 11.10 -12.10 -7.21
CA GLY A 138 10.89 -12.66 -8.55
C GLY A 138 11.00 -11.65 -9.70
N CYS A 139 11.68 -10.52 -9.49
CA CYS A 139 11.85 -9.49 -10.52
C CYS A 139 12.98 -9.90 -11.48
N SER A 140 12.60 -10.45 -12.64
CA SER A 140 13.56 -10.95 -13.66
C SER A 140 14.26 -9.84 -14.47
N GLU A 141 13.95 -8.56 -14.21
CA GLU A 141 14.46 -7.42 -14.99
C GLU A 141 15.69 -6.73 -14.38
N LEU A 142 16.12 -7.13 -13.16
CA LEU A 142 17.39 -6.69 -12.58
C LEU A 142 18.51 -7.67 -12.92
N LYS A 143 18.84 -7.77 -14.21
CA LYS A 143 20.11 -8.35 -14.67
C LYS A 143 21.04 -7.21 -15.04
N ILE A 144 22.11 -7.04 -14.26
CA ILE A 144 23.32 -6.34 -14.72
C ILE A 144 24.13 -7.32 -15.57
#